data_AF-A0A7H9BK50-F1
#
_entry.id   AF-A0A7H9BK50-F1
#
_cell.length_a   1.000
_cell.length_b   1.000
_cell.length_c   1.000
_cell.angle_alpha   90.00
_cell.angle_beta   90.00
_cell.angle_gamma   90.00
#
_symmetry.space_group_name_H-M   'P 1'
#
loop_
_entity.id
_entity.type
_entity.pdbx_description
1 polymer ?
#
loop_
_entity_poly.entity_id
_entity_poly.type
_entity_poly.pdbx_seq_one_letter_code
_entity_poly.pdbx_strand_id
1 'polypeptide(L)'
;MTIYFRPDSVPELAGLSSWEQRVLLRGTFLRERAISTVVLLLAVLGSVQFAINPLLERFAPTIRTDSVIYAVILVIWLLLLMKGRDIVLMNMLRPKFAVKRAEQKAAEIAKLEAERAAENESKAAE
;
A
#
# COMPACT_ATOMS: atom_id res chain seq x y z
N MET A 1 -6.88 -16.95 -8.74
CA MET A 1 -6.67 -15.53 -8.40
C MET A 1 -5.21 -15.40 -7.97
N THR A 2 -4.38 -14.71 -8.74
CA THR A 2 -2.93 -14.60 -8.44
C THR A 2 -2.72 -13.58 -7.33
N ILE A 3 -2.07 -13.98 -6.24
CA ILE A 3 -1.73 -13.13 -5.11
C ILE A 3 -0.26 -12.76 -5.21
N TYR A 4 0.03 -11.45 -5.14
CA TYR A 4 1.38 -10.92 -5.20
C TYR A 4 1.84 -10.48 -3.81
N PHE A 5 3.07 -10.87 -3.44
CA PHE A 5 3.68 -10.49 -2.17
C PHE A 5 4.59 -9.26 -2.28
N ARG A 6 4.98 -8.90 -3.51
CA ARG A 6 5.83 -7.74 -3.80
C ARG A 6 5.17 -6.84 -4.85
N PRO A 7 5.26 -5.50 -4.69
CA PRO A 7 4.72 -4.56 -5.68
C PRO A 7 5.35 -4.74 -7.06
N ASP A 8 6.63 -5.07 -7.14
CA ASP A 8 7.34 -5.29 -8.42
C ASP A 8 6.83 -6.50 -9.21
N SER A 9 6.18 -7.45 -8.52
CA SER A 9 5.62 -8.64 -9.16
C SER A 9 4.24 -8.41 -9.77
N VAL A 10 3.62 -7.24 -9.53
CA VAL A 10 2.29 -6.88 -10.01
C VAL A 10 2.38 -6.42 -11.48
N PRO A 11 1.76 -7.12 -12.45
CA PRO A 11 1.82 -6.74 -13.86
C PRO A 11 1.28 -5.33 -14.14
N GLU A 12 0.33 -4.88 -13.32
CA GLU A 12 -0.27 -3.55 -13.37
C GLU A 12 0.68 -2.44 -12.91
N LEU A 13 1.80 -2.79 -12.27
CA LEU A 13 2.86 -1.88 -11.85
C LEU A 13 4.16 -2.05 -12.65
N ALA A 14 4.23 -3.02 -13.56
CA ALA A 14 5.38 -3.25 -14.42
C ALA A 14 5.66 -2.02 -15.31
N GLY A 15 6.94 -1.63 -15.43
CA GLY A 15 7.40 -0.50 -16.23
C GLY A 15 7.36 0.87 -15.53
N LEU A 16 6.83 0.95 -14.30
CA LEU A 16 6.92 2.17 -13.47
C LEU A 16 8.17 2.13 -12.61
N SER A 17 8.79 3.29 -12.39
CA SER A 17 9.86 3.45 -11.42
C SER A 17 9.37 3.16 -9.99
N SER A 18 10.28 2.77 -9.09
CA SER A 18 9.93 2.51 -7.69
C SER A 18 9.33 3.71 -6.97
N TRP A 19 9.52 4.93 -7.48
CA TRP A 19 8.92 6.14 -6.96
C TRP A 19 7.47 6.30 -7.42
N GLU A 20 7.20 6.13 -8.70
CA GLU A 20 5.84 6.20 -9.26
C GLU A 20 4.94 5.08 -8.72
N GLN A 21 5.47 3.87 -8.58
CA GLN A 21 4.78 2.79 -7.89
C GLN A 21 4.38 3.20 -6.47
N ARG A 22 5.27 3.88 -5.76
CA ARG A 22 5.00 4.37 -4.40
C ARG A 22 3.93 5.44 -4.39
N VAL A 23 3.94 6.37 -5.34
CA VAL A 23 2.92 7.43 -5.48
C VAL A 23 1.55 6.82 -5.82
N LEU A 24 1.48 5.84 -6.71
CA LEU A 24 0.24 5.14 -7.03
C LEU A 24 -0.25 4.27 -5.86
N LEU A 25 0.63 3.54 -5.18
CA LEU A 25 0.24 2.69 -4.06
C LEU A 25 -0.18 3.50 -2.83
N ARG A 26 0.47 4.66 -2.59
CA ARG A 26 0.34 5.40 -1.33
C ARG A 26 -0.40 6.72 -1.44
N GLY A 27 -0.35 7.38 -2.59
CA GLY A 27 -0.87 8.73 -2.84
C GLY A 27 -2.25 8.77 -3.47
N THR A 28 -2.63 7.80 -4.31
CA THR A 28 -3.93 7.84 -5.02
C THR A 28 -5.09 7.19 -4.26
N PHE A 29 -4.82 6.31 -3.28
CA PHE A 29 -5.85 5.56 -2.56
C PHE A 29 -5.94 5.94 -1.08
N LEU A 30 -6.07 7.24 -0.79
CA LEU A 30 -6.12 7.75 0.59
C LEU A 30 -7.32 7.20 1.38
N ARG A 31 -8.48 7.07 0.76
CA ARG A 31 -9.71 6.57 1.41
C ARG A 31 -9.57 5.10 1.80
N GLU A 32 -9.13 4.25 0.87
CA GLU A 32 -8.93 2.82 1.12
C GLU A 32 -7.84 2.59 2.16
N ARG A 33 -6.79 3.41 2.14
CA ARG A 33 -5.72 3.35 3.13
C ARG A 33 -6.18 3.81 4.53
N ALA A 34 -7.05 4.82 4.60
CA ALA A 34 -7.66 5.23 5.86
C ALA A 34 -8.53 4.12 6.46
N ILE A 35 -9.41 3.52 5.65
CA ILE A 35 -10.24 2.38 6.06
C ILE A 35 -9.36 1.21 6.50
N SER A 36 -8.35 0.87 5.71
CA SER A 36 -7.39 -0.19 6.01
C SER A 36 -6.61 0.06 7.31
N THR A 37 -6.34 1.32 7.64
CA THR A 37 -5.70 1.71 8.91
C THR A 37 -6.65 1.50 10.09
N VAL A 38 -7.93 1.83 9.94
CA VAL A 38 -8.94 1.54 10.98
C VAL A 38 -9.08 0.03 11.21
N VAL A 39 -9.15 -0.75 10.13
CA VAL A 39 -9.18 -2.23 10.22
C VAL A 39 -7.91 -2.76 10.87
N LEU A 40 -6.74 -2.22 10.53
CA LEU A 40 -5.48 -2.58 11.15
C LEU A 40 -5.49 -2.30 12.66
N LEU A 41 -6.02 -1.15 13.09
CA LEU A 41 -6.13 -0.83 14.52
C LEU A 41 -7.03 -1.82 15.26
N LEU A 42 -8.19 -2.16 14.68
CA LEU A 42 -9.08 -3.18 15.24
C LEU A 42 -8.40 -4.55 15.29
N ALA A 43 -7.66 -4.92 14.25
CA ALA A 43 -6.90 -6.18 14.21
C ALA A 43 -5.77 -6.21 15.24
N VAL A 44 -5.07 -5.10 15.46
CA VAL A 44 -4.04 -4.97 16.51
C VAL A 44 -4.68 -5.14 17.89
N LEU A 45 -5.73 -4.37 18.20
CA LEU A 45 -6.41 -4.45 19.50
C LEU A 45 -6.98 -5.84 19.76
N GLY A 46 -7.67 -6.41 18.78
CA GLY A 46 -8.24 -7.76 18.87
C GLY A 46 -7.16 -8.83 19.00
N SER A 47 -6.11 -8.78 18.19
CA SER A 47 -5.03 -9.79 18.24
C SER A 47 -4.21 -9.69 19.52
N VAL A 48 -4.01 -8.50 20.09
CA VAL A 48 -3.34 -8.37 21.39
C VAL A 48 -4.17 -9.04 22.48
N GLN A 49 -5.46 -8.72 22.55
CA GLN A 49 -6.33 -9.23 23.61
C GLN A 49 -6.60 -10.73 23.50
N PHE A 50 -6.81 -11.25 22.30
CA PHE A 50 -7.30 -12.61 22.09
C PHE A 50 -6.26 -13.60 21.52
N ALA A 51 -5.13 -13.13 21.01
CA ALA A 51 -4.06 -14.00 20.51
C ALA A 51 -2.78 -13.84 21.33
N ILE A 52 -2.18 -12.65 21.34
CA ILE A 52 -0.88 -12.40 21.99
C ILE A 52 -0.96 -12.64 23.50
N ASN A 53 -1.92 -12.03 24.19
CA ASN A 53 -2.02 -12.14 25.65
C ASN A 53 -2.24 -13.61 26.10
N PRO A 54 -3.19 -14.38 25.54
CA PRO A 54 -3.36 -15.79 25.89
C PRO A 54 -2.14 -16.65 25.54
N LEU A 55 -1.47 -16.38 24.41
CA LEU A 55 -0.26 -17.10 24.02
C LEU A 55 0.88 -16.85 25.02
N LEU A 56 1.11 -15.60 25.40
CA LEU A 56 2.14 -15.25 26.37
C LEU A 56 1.85 -15.84 27.75
N GLU A 57 0.58 -15.82 28.18
CA GLU A 57 0.19 -16.43 29.46
C GLU A 57 0.44 -17.93 29.49
N ARG A 58 0.23 -18.62 28.36
CA ARG A 58 0.43 -20.08 28.26
C ARG A 58 1.89 -20.50 28.11
N PHE A 59 2.69 -19.74 27.36
CA PHE A 59 4.05 -20.16 26.98
C PHE A 59 5.16 -19.40 27.73
N ALA A 60 4.90 -18.18 28.20
CA ALA A 60 5.91 -17.34 28.82
C ALA A 60 5.28 -16.29 29.77
N PRO A 61 4.68 -16.71 30.90
CA PRO A 61 3.91 -15.82 31.77
C PRO A 61 4.74 -14.69 32.39
N THR A 62 6.04 -14.90 32.59
CA THR A 62 7.01 -13.91 33.10
C THR A 62 7.31 -12.78 32.11
N ILE A 63 7.07 -12.97 30.81
CA ILE A 63 7.30 -11.93 29.81
C ILE A 63 6.30 -10.77 29.99
N ARG A 64 5.11 -11.05 30.52
CA ARG A 64 4.08 -10.02 30.72
C ARG A 64 4.45 -9.00 31.80
N THR A 65 5.32 -9.39 32.73
CA THR A 65 5.83 -8.52 33.80
C THR A 65 7.07 -7.73 33.39
N ASP A 66 7.78 -8.18 32.35
CA ASP A 66 8.89 -7.43 31.77
C ASP A 66 8.37 -6.49 30.68
N SER A 67 8.20 -5.22 31.06
CA SER A 67 7.64 -4.18 30.19
C SER A 67 8.47 -3.94 28.93
N VAL A 68 9.78 -4.18 28.97
CA VAL A 68 10.68 -3.97 27.82
C VAL A 68 10.52 -5.09 26.81
N ILE A 69 10.59 -6.34 27.26
CA ILE A 69 10.45 -7.50 26.38
C ILE A 69 9.05 -7.54 25.76
N TYR A 70 8.02 -7.26 26.57
CA TYR A 70 6.65 -7.19 26.09
C TYR A 70 6.45 -6.11 25.03
N ALA A 71 7.01 -4.91 25.23
CA ALA A 71 6.95 -3.83 24.24
C ALA A 71 7.62 -4.23 22.91
N VAL A 72 8.79 -4.89 22.95
CA VAL A 72 9.48 -5.37 21.75
C VAL A 72 8.61 -6.36 20.97
N ILE A 73 7.96 -7.30 21.65
CA ILE A 73 7.06 -8.28 21.03
C ILE A 73 5.89 -7.57 20.34
N LEU A 74 5.27 -6.59 21.00
CA LEU A 74 4.17 -5.82 20.42
C LEU A 74 4.61 -5.02 19.19
N VAL A 75 5.80 -4.43 19.20
CA VAL A 75 6.35 -3.70 18.05
C VAL A 75 6.59 -4.64 16.88
N ILE A 76 7.23 -5.80 17.11
CA ILE A 76 7.44 -6.81 16.07
C ILE A 76 6.10 -7.27 15.49
N TRP A 77 5.10 -7.50 16.34
CA TRP A 77 3.77 -7.91 15.92
C TRP A 77 3.06 -6.85 15.07
N LEU A 78 3.13 -5.58 15.49
CA LEU A 78 2.59 -4.45 14.73
C LEU A 78 3.23 -4.36 13.34
N LEU A 79 4.55 -4.52 13.25
CA LEU A 79 5.27 -4.51 11.96
C LEU A 79 4.83 -5.66 11.06
N LEU A 80 4.60 -6.86 11.61
CA LEU A 80 4.06 -8.00 10.86
C LEU A 80 2.65 -7.69 10.32
N LEU A 81 1.78 -7.13 11.15
CA LEU A 81 0.41 -6.76 10.73
C LEU A 81 0.41 -5.64 9.69
N MET A 82 1.30 -4.65 9.81
CA MET A 82 1.48 -3.61 8.80
C MET A 82 1.90 -4.20 7.46
N LYS A 83 2.84 -5.15 7.46
CA LYS A 83 3.27 -5.84 6.24
C LYS A 83 2.13 -6.65 5.63
N GLY A 84 1.36 -7.37 6.45
CA GLY A 84 0.18 -8.10 6.01
C GLY A 84 -0.88 -7.19 5.39
N ARG A 85 -1.17 -6.06 6.04
CA ARG A 85 -2.09 -5.03 5.52
C ARG A 85 -1.66 -4.54 4.13
N ASP A 86 -0.38 -4.22 3.96
CA ASP A 86 0.12 -3.69 2.68
C ASP A 86 -0.01 -4.73 1.54
N ILE A 87 0.22 -6.01 1.83
CA ILE A 87 0.02 -7.10 0.87
C ILE A 87 -1.47 -7.21 0.50
N VAL A 88 -2.36 -7.19 1.48
CA VAL A 88 -3.82 -7.28 1.23
C VAL A 88 -4.30 -6.08 0.42
N LEU A 89 -3.91 -4.88 0.82
CA LEU A 89 -4.30 -3.64 0.16
C LEU A 89 -3.83 -3.61 -1.29
N MET A 90 -2.60 -4.04 -1.56
CA MET A 90 -2.06 -4.12 -2.93
C MET A 90 -2.87 -5.06 -3.83
N ASN A 91 -3.23 -6.24 -3.32
CA ASN A 91 -4.01 -7.22 -4.09
C ASN A 91 -5.47 -6.77 -4.28
N MET A 92 -6.06 -6.09 -3.28
CA MET A 92 -7.42 -5.51 -3.39
C MET A 92 -7.47 -4.32 -4.35
N LEU A 93 -6.43 -3.48 -4.39
CA LEU A 93 -6.37 -2.29 -5.24
C LEU A 93 -5.92 -2.59 -6.67
N ARG A 94 -5.47 -3.82 -6.95
CA ARG A 94 -5.04 -4.29 -8.27
C ARG A 94 -5.96 -3.89 -9.44
N PRO A 95 -7.28 -4.15 -9.41
CA PRO A 95 -8.17 -3.70 -10.49
C PRO A 95 -8.23 -2.17 -10.61
N LYS A 96 -8.10 -1.43 -9.50
CA LYS A 96 -8.10 0.04 -9.51
C LYS A 96 -6.79 0.62 -10.06
N PHE A 97 -5.65 -0.06 -9.88
CA PHE A 97 -4.38 0.32 -10.51
C PHE A 97 -4.46 0.24 -12.03
N ALA A 98 -5.09 -0.80 -12.58
CA ALA A 98 -5.23 -0.95 -14.02
C ALA A 98 -6.02 0.22 -14.64
N VAL A 99 -7.14 0.62 -14.00
CA VAL A 99 -7.96 1.75 -14.45
C VAL A 99 -7.19 3.08 -14.34
N LYS A 100 -6.53 3.34 -13.20
CA LYS A 100 -5.75 4.58 -13.02
C LYS A 100 -4.57 4.70 -13.97
N ARG A 101 -3.93 3.58 -14.34
CA ARG A 101 -2.86 3.60 -15.35
C ARG A 101 -3.42 3.95 -16.74
N ALA A 102 -4.61 3.47 -17.10
CA ALA A 102 -5.25 3.85 -18.35
C ALA A 102 -5.58 5.35 -18.38
N GLU A 103 -6.09 5.90 -17.27
CA GLU A 103 -6.33 7.35 -17.12
C GLU A 103 -5.04 8.18 -17.23
N GLN A 104 -3.96 7.76 -16.55
CA GLN A 104 -2.67 8.47 -16.59
C GLN A 104 -2.07 8.48 -18.00
N LYS A 105 -2.11 7.35 -18.71
CA LYS A 105 -1.64 7.27 -20.10
C LYS A 105 -2.49 8.14 -21.04
N ALA A 106 -3.81 8.16 -20.86
CA ALA A 106 -4.69 9.02 -21.66
C ALA A 106 -4.40 10.51 -21.41
N ALA A 107 -4.15 10.89 -20.15
CA ALA A 107 -3.78 12.27 -19.80
C ALA A 107 -2.41 12.68 -20.35
N GLU A 108 -1.44 11.76 -20.37
CA GLU A 108 -0.10 12.01 -20.92
C GLU A 108 -0.14 12.19 -22.44
N ILE A 109 -0.91 11.36 -23.15
CA ILE A 109 -1.12 11.50 -24.60
C ILE A 109 -1.81 12.83 -24.94
N ALA A 110 -2.87 13.19 -24.20
CA ALA A 110 -3.57 14.45 -24.41
C ALA A 110 -2.67 15.68 -24.19
N LYS A 111 -1.74 15.62 -23.23
CA LYS A 111 -0.72 16.66 -23.03
C LYS A 111 0.26 16.74 -24.18
N LEU A 112 0.78 15.60 -24.64
CA LEU A 112 1.71 15.55 -25.76
C LEU A 112 1.06 16.02 -27.07
N GLU A 113 -0.23 15.74 -27.28
CA GLU A 113 -1.00 16.28 -28.42
C GLU A 113 -1.21 17.79 -28.30
N ALA A 114 -1.53 18.31 -27.11
CA ALA A 114 -1.64 19.74 -26.87
C ALA A 114 -0.30 20.49 -27.05
N GLU A 115 0.80 19.90 -26.60
CA GLU A 115 2.16 20.43 -26.79
C GLU A 115 2.56 20.42 -28.27
N ARG A 116 2.27 19.33 -29.00
CA ARG A 116 2.50 19.27 -30.46
C ARG A 116 1.64 20.25 -31.25
N ALA A 117 0.39 20.47 -30.84
CA ALA A 117 -0.49 21.44 -31.46
C ALA A 117 0.03 22.87 -31.23
N ALA A 118 0.45 23.20 -30.01
CA ALA A 118 1.05 24.49 -29.68
C ALA A 118 2.39 24.72 -30.41
N GLU A 119 3.22 23.68 -30.55
CA GLU A 119 4.48 23.77 -31.27
C GLU A 119 4.26 24.00 -32.78
N ASN A 120 3.27 23.33 -33.39
CA ASN A 120 2.91 23.53 -34.79
C ASN A 120 2.30 24.91 -35.07
N GLU A 121 1.48 25.45 -34.14
CA GLU A 121 0.99 26.83 -34.25
C GLU A 121 2.13 27.85 -34.13
N SER A 122 3.11 27.61 -33.25
CA SER A 122 4.27 28.50 -33.12
C SER A 122 5.16 28.53 -34.37
N LYS A 123 5.34 27.38 -35.04
CA LYS A 123 6.12 27.27 -36.29
C LYS A 123 5.38 27.79 -37.52
N ALA A 124 4.06 27.89 -37.48
CA ALA A 124 3.25 28.45 -38.56
C ALA A 124 3.12 29.99 -38.48
N ALA A 125 3.54 30.59 -37.37
CA ALA A 125 3.49 32.03 -37.11
C ALA A 125 4.84 32.76 -37.35
N GLU A 126 5.93 32.02 -37.62
CA GLU A 126 7.22 32.52 -38.13
C GLU A 126 7.27 32.48 -39.67
#